data_AF-A0A935R0D4-F1
#
_entry.id   AF-A0A935R0D4-F1
#
_cell.length_a   1.000
_cell.length_b   1.000
_cell.length_c   1.000
_cell.angle_alpha   90.00
_cell.angle_beta   90.00
_cell.angle_gamma   90.00
#
_symmetry.space_group_name_H-M   'P 1'
#
loop_
_entity.id
_entity.type
_entity.pdbx_description
1 polymer ?
#
loop_
_entity_poly.entity_id
_entity_poly.type
_entity_poly.pdbx_seq_one_letter_code
_entity_poly.pdbx_strand_id
1 'polypeptide(L)'
;MALKVCDPAMGSGSFLVAALRVLTDAVVESLHAHGRITPINGRTVVVCEAFPEADRSLPTNGFDDRLLALVRRAVVEHCLYGVDRDPLAVELGRVALWVETLDRRLPFTFLDHKLRCGDALVGTWLDRFRDYPLLAFDRESPDKKWRGVHHPADAWHEALKADERGGRRAGPPS
;
A
#
# COMPACT_ATOMS: atom_id res chain seq x y z
N MET A 1 2.36 -6.03 13.55
CA MET A 1 2.73 -5.00 12.55
C MET A 1 1.51 -4.16 12.22
N ALA A 2 1.49 -2.88 12.61
CA ALA A 2 0.33 -1.99 12.41
C ALA A 2 0.48 -0.99 11.26
N LEU A 3 1.72 -0.64 10.88
CA LEU A 3 1.99 0.33 9.81
C LEU A 3 1.46 -0.15 8.46
N LYS A 4 0.86 0.78 7.69
CA LYS A 4 0.39 0.56 6.32
C LYS A 4 1.01 1.62 5.43
N VAL A 5 1.60 1.19 4.32
CA VAL A 5 2.17 2.04 3.27
C VAL A 5 1.35 1.78 2.01
N CYS A 6 0.79 2.85 1.44
CA CYS A 6 -0.03 2.79 0.24
C CYS A 6 0.55 3.72 -0.82
N ASP A 7 0.73 3.21 -2.03
CA ASP A 7 1.12 4.00 -3.21
C ASP A 7 -0.03 4.02 -4.25
N PRO A 8 -0.75 5.15 -4.40
CA PRO A 8 -1.94 5.24 -5.26
C PRO A 8 -1.62 5.41 -6.75
N ALA A 9 -0.35 5.58 -7.12
CA ALA A 9 0.11 5.66 -8.51
C ALA A 9 1.46 4.94 -8.62
N MET A 10 1.44 3.66 -8.22
CA MET A 10 2.67 2.93 -7.90
C MET A 10 3.58 2.66 -9.10
N GLY A 11 3.07 2.78 -10.32
CA GLY A 11 3.77 2.41 -11.54
C GLY A 11 4.27 0.97 -11.44
N SER A 12 5.56 0.78 -11.74
CA SER A 12 6.24 -0.51 -11.61
C SER A 12 6.61 -0.90 -10.17
N GLY A 13 6.16 -0.13 -9.16
CA GLY A 13 6.34 -0.45 -7.75
C GLY A 13 7.70 -0.07 -7.16
N SER A 14 8.49 0.80 -7.80
CA SER A 14 9.83 1.17 -7.31
C SER A 14 9.81 1.75 -5.89
N PHE A 15 8.83 2.58 -5.57
CA PHE A 15 8.66 3.11 -4.21
C PHE A 15 8.34 2.00 -3.21
N LEU A 16 7.43 1.07 -3.56
CA LEU A 16 7.07 -0.06 -2.70
C LEU A 16 8.26 -0.99 -2.45
N VAL A 17 9.12 -1.21 -3.46
CA VAL A 17 10.37 -1.97 -3.30
C VAL A 17 11.35 -1.25 -2.35
N ALA A 18 11.48 0.07 -2.47
CA ALA A 18 12.31 0.84 -1.54
C ALA A 18 11.75 0.80 -0.11
N ALA A 19 10.43 0.95 0.05
CA ALA A 19 9.74 0.84 1.33
C ALA A 19 9.92 -0.57 1.94
N LEU A 20 9.83 -1.63 1.12
CA LEU A 20 10.09 -3.00 1.56
C LEU A 20 11.46 -3.13 2.20
N ARG A 21 12.52 -2.62 1.56
CA ARG A 21 13.89 -2.69 2.08
C ARG A 21 14.02 -1.97 3.42
N VAL A 22 13.58 -0.72 3.49
CA VAL A 22 13.65 0.09 4.72
C VAL A 22 12.89 -0.56 5.87
N LEU A 23 11.67 -1.04 5.62
CA LEU A 23 10.86 -1.69 6.65
C LEU A 23 11.42 -3.04 7.07
N THR A 24 12.04 -3.77 6.14
CA THR A 24 12.70 -5.04 6.44
C THR A 24 13.84 -4.81 7.43
N ASP A 25 14.72 -3.85 7.15
CA ASP A 25 15.85 -3.53 8.01
C ASP A 25 15.37 -3.08 9.40
N ALA A 26 14.37 -2.20 9.45
CA ALA A 26 13.77 -1.74 10.71
C ALA A 26 13.15 -2.88 11.54
N VAL A 27 12.52 -3.87 10.89
CA VAL A 27 11.94 -5.02 11.58
C VAL A 27 13.03 -5.95 12.11
N VAL A 28 14.08 -6.22 11.33
CA VAL A 28 15.22 -7.03 11.78
C VAL A 28 15.90 -6.37 12.97
N GLU A 29 16.19 -5.06 12.88
CA GLU A 29 16.77 -4.29 13.98
C GLU A 29 15.88 -4.35 15.23
N SER A 30 14.57 -4.15 15.08
CA SER A 30 13.60 -4.26 16.17
C SER A 30 13.60 -5.66 16.81
N LEU A 31 13.70 -6.73 16.02
CA LEU A 31 13.75 -8.10 16.56
C LEU A 31 15.00 -8.30 17.44
N HIS A 32 16.14 -7.74 17.03
CA HIS A 32 17.38 -7.78 17.80
C HIS A 32 17.27 -6.93 19.08
N ALA A 33 16.85 -5.66 18.93
CA ALA A 33 16.76 -4.71 20.03
C ALA A 33 15.82 -5.17 21.15
N HIS A 34 14.75 -5.90 20.81
CA HIS A 34 13.80 -6.44 21.78
C HIS A 34 14.09 -7.87 22.22
N GLY A 35 15.24 -8.44 21.87
CA GLY A 35 15.63 -9.80 22.28
C GLY A 35 14.66 -10.87 21.80
N ARG A 36 14.02 -10.67 20.64
CA ARG A 36 13.01 -11.58 20.07
C ARG A 36 13.62 -12.74 19.29
N ILE A 37 14.94 -12.88 19.32
CA ILE A 37 15.70 -13.92 18.64
C ILE A 37 16.48 -14.69 19.70
N THR A 38 16.20 -15.98 19.83
CA THR A 38 16.78 -16.82 20.89
C THR A 38 17.29 -18.13 20.32
N PRO A 39 18.57 -18.49 20.52
CA PRO A 39 19.09 -19.79 20.11
C PRO A 39 18.62 -20.89 21.08
N ILE A 40 18.10 -21.99 20.54
CA ILE A 40 17.63 -23.16 21.28
C ILE A 40 18.05 -24.42 20.51
N ASN A 41 18.91 -25.26 21.10
CA ASN A 41 19.29 -26.58 20.59
C ASN A 41 19.64 -26.63 19.09
N GLY A 42 20.51 -25.73 18.62
CA GLY A 42 20.94 -25.67 17.21
C GLY A 42 19.90 -25.11 16.23
N ARG A 43 18.83 -24.50 16.77
CA ARG A 43 17.86 -23.68 16.04
C ARG A 43 17.80 -22.29 16.63
N THR A 44 17.30 -21.34 15.86
CA THR A 44 17.04 -19.98 16.32
C THR A 44 15.54 -19.72 16.28
N VAL A 45 14.96 -19.44 17.44
CA VAL A 45 13.54 -19.11 17.58
C VAL A 45 13.36 -17.60 17.48
N VAL A 46 12.42 -17.19 16.64
CA VAL A 46 12.08 -15.79 16.40
C VAL A 46 10.64 -15.55 16.86
N VAL A 47 10.48 -14.66 17.84
CA VAL A 47 9.19 -14.29 18.38
C VAL A 47 8.64 -13.10 17.61
N CYS A 48 7.86 -13.39 16.58
CA CYS A 48 7.17 -12.40 15.78
C CYS A 48 5.77 -12.92 15.41
N GLU A 49 4.72 -12.21 15.84
CA GLU A 49 3.33 -12.61 15.58
C GLU A 49 2.98 -12.58 14.08
N ALA A 50 3.67 -11.74 13.31
CA ALA A 50 3.50 -11.67 11.86
C ALA A 50 4.06 -12.89 11.12
N PHE A 51 4.86 -13.73 11.79
CA PHE A 51 5.37 -14.97 11.18
C PHE A 51 4.42 -16.13 11.49
N PRO A 52 4.13 -17.00 10.51
CA PRO A 52 3.47 -18.27 10.76
C PRO A 52 4.22 -19.07 11.82
N GLU A 53 3.52 -19.78 12.70
CA GLU A 53 4.17 -20.54 13.79
C GLU A 53 5.24 -21.52 13.28
N ALA A 54 4.98 -22.17 12.14
CA ALA A 54 5.91 -23.09 11.49
C ALA A 54 7.24 -22.44 11.09
N ASP A 55 7.24 -21.12 10.87
CA ASP A 55 8.40 -20.35 10.41
C ASP A 55 9.10 -19.58 11.55
N ARG A 56 8.60 -19.67 12.79
CA ARG A 56 9.22 -19.04 13.97
C ARG A 56 10.43 -19.80 14.49
N SER A 57 10.70 -21.02 14.01
CA SER A 57 11.89 -21.79 14.37
C SER A 57 12.73 -22.03 13.14
N LEU A 58 13.84 -21.31 13.03
CA LEU A 58 14.75 -21.37 11.90
C LEU A 58 15.99 -22.21 12.26
N PRO A 59 16.62 -22.88 11.29
CA PRO A 59 17.93 -23.47 11.53
C PRO A 59 18.96 -22.36 11.82
N THR A 60 19.93 -22.63 12.69
CA THR A 60 20.98 -21.65 12.99
C THR A 60 21.91 -21.41 11.80
N ASN A 61 22.13 -22.43 10.96
CA ASN A 61 22.86 -22.25 9.69
C ASN A 61 21.96 -21.61 8.61
N GLY A 62 22.44 -20.54 7.98
CA GLY A 62 21.65 -19.79 7.00
C GLY A 62 20.45 -19.06 7.64
N PHE A 63 20.54 -18.77 8.94
CA PHE A 63 19.51 -18.06 9.70
C PHE A 63 19.20 -16.69 9.06
N ASP A 64 20.23 -15.91 8.74
CA ASP A 64 20.08 -14.53 8.26
C ASP A 64 19.27 -14.47 6.96
N ASP A 65 19.62 -15.28 5.96
CA ASP A 65 18.90 -15.33 4.68
C ASP A 65 17.44 -15.74 4.85
N ARG A 66 17.18 -16.73 5.73
CA ARG A 66 15.82 -17.21 6.00
C ARG A 66 15.01 -16.18 6.78
N LEU A 67 15.61 -15.55 7.78
CA LEU A 67 14.99 -14.47 8.54
C LEU A 67 14.63 -13.33 7.59
N LEU A 68 15.56 -12.92 6.73
CA LEU A 68 15.35 -11.83 5.79
C LEU A 68 14.19 -12.11 4.83
N ALA A 69 14.12 -13.32 4.27
CA ALA A 69 13.01 -13.75 3.42
C ALA A 69 11.66 -13.70 4.17
N LEU A 70 11.61 -14.18 5.42
CA LEU A 70 10.40 -14.16 6.25
C LEU A 70 9.96 -12.75 6.62
N VAL A 71 10.91 -11.88 6.98
CA VAL A 71 10.64 -10.47 7.30
C VAL A 71 10.10 -9.76 6.06
N ARG A 72 10.77 -9.89 4.91
CA ARG A 72 10.31 -9.29 3.64
C ARG A 72 8.90 -9.73 3.32
N ARG A 73 8.65 -11.04 3.39
CA ARG A 73 7.31 -11.60 3.22
C ARG A 73 6.32 -10.91 4.14
N ALA A 74 6.53 -10.93 5.46
CA ALA A 74 5.62 -10.33 6.44
C ALA A 74 5.36 -8.83 6.17
N VAL A 75 6.38 -8.08 5.77
CA VAL A 75 6.24 -6.67 5.39
C VAL A 75 5.32 -6.52 4.19
N VAL A 76 5.51 -7.31 3.13
CA VAL A 76 4.62 -7.28 1.96
C VAL A 76 3.20 -7.72 2.34
N GLU A 77 3.05 -8.77 3.16
CA GLU A 77 1.74 -9.30 3.54
C GLU A 77 0.94 -8.35 4.42
N HIS A 78 1.60 -7.56 5.25
CA HIS A 78 0.91 -6.78 6.27
C HIS A 78 0.97 -5.28 6.02
N CYS A 79 2.02 -4.77 5.38
CA CYS A 79 2.29 -3.34 5.35
C CYS A 79 2.11 -2.70 3.97
N LEU A 80 2.37 -3.40 2.86
CA LEU A 80 2.46 -2.76 1.54
C LEU A 80 1.19 -2.92 0.71
N TYR A 81 0.76 -1.82 0.10
CA TYR A 81 -0.41 -1.73 -0.78
C TYR A 81 -0.12 -0.79 -1.94
N GLY A 82 -0.70 -1.06 -3.11
CA GLY A 82 -0.52 -0.19 -4.26
C GLY A 82 -1.68 -0.29 -5.24
N VAL A 83 -1.91 0.81 -5.96
CA VAL A 83 -2.88 0.90 -7.04
C VAL A 83 -2.21 1.54 -8.24
N ASP A 84 -2.49 1.01 -9.42
CA ASP A 84 -2.18 1.69 -10.68
C ASP A 84 -3.30 1.47 -11.69
N ARG A 85 -3.49 2.43 -12.59
CA ARG A 85 -4.50 2.36 -13.64
C ARG A 85 -4.07 1.44 -14.78
N ASP A 86 -2.77 1.35 -15.06
CA ASP A 86 -2.22 0.49 -16.10
C ASP A 86 -2.07 -0.95 -15.57
N PRO A 87 -2.78 -1.94 -16.15
CA PRO A 87 -2.64 -3.34 -15.77
C PRO A 87 -1.19 -3.84 -15.89
N LEU A 88 -0.42 -3.35 -16.87
CA LEU A 88 0.97 -3.76 -17.06
C LEU A 88 1.86 -3.27 -15.91
N ALA A 89 1.67 -2.03 -15.47
CA ALA A 89 2.38 -1.47 -14.32
C ALA A 89 2.12 -2.30 -13.05
N VAL A 90 0.87 -2.74 -12.84
CA VAL A 90 0.50 -3.63 -11.73
C VAL A 90 1.26 -4.95 -11.78
N GLU A 91 1.30 -5.61 -12.94
CA GLU A 91 2.03 -6.88 -13.09
C GLU A 91 3.55 -6.70 -12.89
N LEU A 92 4.12 -5.60 -13.40
CA LEU A 92 5.53 -5.26 -13.15
C LEU A 92 5.80 -5.04 -11.66
N GLY A 93 4.91 -4.34 -10.95
CA GLY A 93 5.00 -4.15 -9.50
C GLY A 93 4.94 -5.46 -8.73
N ARG A 94 4.08 -6.40 -9.16
CA ARG A 94 3.99 -7.74 -8.56
C ARG A 94 5.28 -8.52 -8.76
N VAL A 95 5.80 -8.56 -9.99
CA VAL A 95 7.08 -9.23 -10.29
C VAL A 95 8.23 -8.59 -9.49
N ALA A 96 8.28 -7.26 -9.42
CA ALA A 96 9.34 -6.55 -8.70
C ALA A 96 9.36 -6.90 -7.20
N LEU A 97 8.21 -6.86 -6.53
CA LEU A 97 8.11 -7.26 -5.12
C LEU A 97 8.38 -8.76 -4.93
N TRP A 98 7.89 -9.61 -5.84
CA TRP A 98 8.14 -11.05 -5.77
C TRP A 98 9.64 -11.37 -5.88
N VAL A 99 10.34 -10.78 -6.85
CA VAL A 99 11.79 -10.92 -7.02
C VAL A 99 12.54 -10.40 -5.79
N GLU A 100 12.12 -9.29 -5.18
CA GLU A 100 12.77 -8.75 -3.99
C GLU A 100 12.59 -9.65 -2.75
N THR A 101 11.43 -10.30 -2.60
CA THR A 101 11.16 -11.19 -1.46
C THR A 101 11.96 -12.49 -1.49
N LEU A 102 12.29 -13.02 -2.69
CA LEU A 102 13.05 -14.26 -2.92
C LEU A 102 12.51 -15.51 -2.17
N ASP A 103 11.28 -15.50 -1.66
CA ASP A 103 10.71 -16.65 -0.96
C ASP A 103 10.23 -17.69 -1.99
N ARG A 104 10.99 -18.78 -2.10
CA ARG A 104 10.72 -19.91 -3.02
C ARG A 104 9.41 -20.63 -2.73
N ARG A 105 8.74 -20.35 -1.60
CA ARG A 105 7.48 -20.99 -1.19
C ARG A 105 6.25 -20.15 -1.49
N LEU A 106 6.41 -18.90 -1.93
CA LEU A 106 5.29 -18.00 -2.21
C LEU A 106 4.74 -18.20 -3.64
N PRO A 107 3.43 -18.48 -3.79
CA PRO A 107 2.80 -18.42 -5.10
C PRO A 107 2.71 -16.97 -5.59
N PHE A 108 2.83 -16.77 -6.89
CA PHE A 108 2.80 -15.43 -7.52
C PHE A 108 1.52 -14.63 -7.21
N THR A 109 0.39 -15.32 -7.04
CA THR A 109 -0.93 -14.74 -6.73
C THR A 109 -1.03 -14.13 -5.33
N PHE A 110 -0.01 -14.30 -4.49
CA PHE A 110 0.02 -13.72 -3.15
C PHE A 110 -0.17 -12.19 -3.14
N LEU A 111 0.24 -11.50 -4.20
CA LEU A 111 0.19 -10.03 -4.30
C LEU A 111 -1.13 -9.50 -4.87
N ASP A 112 -2.04 -10.38 -5.31
CA ASP A 112 -3.26 -9.98 -6.02
C ASP A 112 -4.19 -9.09 -5.19
N HIS A 113 -4.13 -9.24 -3.86
CA HIS A 113 -4.93 -8.46 -2.92
C HIS A 113 -4.16 -7.26 -2.32
N LYS A 114 -2.89 -7.08 -2.71
CA LYS A 114 -2.04 -5.95 -2.28
C LYS A 114 -1.88 -4.91 -3.37
N LEU A 115 -1.66 -5.37 -4.60
CA LEU A 115 -1.50 -4.52 -5.77
C LEU A 115 -2.73 -4.69 -6.66
N ARG A 116 -3.47 -3.60 -6.88
CA ARG A 116 -4.73 -3.61 -7.64
C ARG A 116 -4.63 -2.74 -8.88
N CYS A 117 -5.15 -3.26 -10.00
CA CYS A 117 -5.46 -2.43 -11.15
C CYS A 117 -6.73 -1.64 -10.86
N GLY A 118 -6.63 -0.32 -10.93
CA GLY A 118 -7.76 0.55 -10.61
C GLY A 118 -7.41 2.03 -10.76
N ASP A 119 -8.45 2.85 -10.76
CA ASP A 119 -8.28 4.30 -10.76
C ASP A 119 -8.34 4.79 -9.31
N ALA A 120 -7.20 5.23 -8.79
CA ALA A 120 -7.08 5.73 -7.42
C ALA A 120 -7.87 7.02 -7.18
N LEU A 121 -8.36 7.69 -8.23
CA LEU A 121 -9.20 8.87 -8.14
C LEU A 121 -10.70 8.54 -7.98
N VAL A 122 -11.09 7.27 -8.06
CA VAL A 122 -12.49 6.88 -7.82
C VAL A 122 -12.84 7.17 -6.36
N GLY A 123 -13.71 8.17 -6.16
CA GLY A 123 -14.09 8.68 -4.83
C GLY A 123 -13.51 10.06 -4.49
N THR A 124 -12.52 10.55 -5.26
CA THR A 124 -12.00 11.93 -5.16
C THR A 124 -12.64 12.80 -6.23
N TRP A 125 -13.89 13.18 -6.01
CA TRP A 125 -14.53 14.21 -6.84
C TRP A 125 -13.87 15.57 -6.61
N LEU A 126 -13.79 16.41 -7.64
CA LEU A 126 -13.05 17.68 -7.60
C LEU A 126 -13.56 18.64 -6.50
N ASP A 127 -14.83 18.53 -6.15
CA ASP A 127 -15.46 19.24 -5.02
C ASP A 127 -14.92 18.79 -3.66
N ARG A 128 -14.44 17.55 -3.54
CA ARG A 128 -13.87 16.93 -2.33
C ARG A 128 -12.34 16.92 -2.27
N PHE A 129 -11.63 17.52 -3.22
CA PHE A 129 -10.15 17.50 -3.21
C PHE A 129 -9.56 18.20 -1.98
N ARG A 130 -10.29 19.16 -1.37
CA ARG A 130 -9.90 19.79 -0.09
C ARG A 130 -10.04 18.84 1.11
N ASP A 131 -10.79 17.75 0.96
CA ASP A 131 -11.03 16.78 2.02
C ASP A 131 -9.90 15.74 2.15
N TYR A 132 -8.98 15.65 1.17
CA TYR A 132 -7.87 14.70 1.16
C TYR A 132 -6.61 15.31 0.52
N PRO A 133 -5.43 15.41 1.19
CA PRO A 133 -5.08 14.94 2.53
C PRO A 133 -5.21 16.02 3.63
N LEU A 134 -5.57 17.27 3.30
CA LEU A 134 -5.53 18.40 4.25
C LEU A 134 -6.41 18.18 5.50
N LEU A 135 -7.65 17.71 5.33
CA LEU A 135 -8.55 17.41 6.46
C LEU A 135 -8.37 15.99 7.05
N ALA A 136 -7.61 15.12 6.37
CA ALA A 136 -7.32 13.78 6.85
C ALA A 136 -6.25 13.78 7.95
N PHE A 137 -5.33 14.75 7.93
CA PHE A 137 -4.32 14.96 8.99
C PHE A 137 -4.94 15.40 10.33
N ASP A 138 -6.13 16.00 10.30
CA ASP A 138 -6.87 16.45 11.50
C ASP A 138 -7.79 15.36 12.09
N ARG A 139 -7.76 14.14 11.56
CA ARG A 139 -8.58 13.03 12.09
C ARG A 139 -7.94 12.41 13.33
N GLU A 140 -8.65 12.49 14.46
CA GLU A 140 -8.21 11.88 15.73
C GLU A 140 -8.22 10.33 15.73
N SER A 141 -9.05 9.68 14.91
CA SER A 141 -9.17 8.20 14.89
C SER A 141 -9.90 7.67 13.65
N PRO A 142 -9.53 6.47 13.12
CA PRO A 142 -10.20 5.82 11.98
C PRO A 142 -11.67 5.46 12.23
N ASP A 143 -12.06 5.23 13.49
CA ASP A 143 -13.37 4.62 13.84
C ASP A 143 -14.47 5.65 14.17
N LYS A 144 -14.15 6.94 14.23
CA LYS A 144 -15.17 7.99 14.43
C LYS A 144 -15.95 8.17 13.12
N LYS A 145 -17.28 8.02 13.17
CA LYS A 145 -18.19 8.35 12.05
C LYS A 145 -17.97 9.80 11.61
N TRP A 146 -17.24 9.98 10.52
CA TRP A 146 -17.05 11.28 9.89
C TRP A 146 -18.26 11.58 9.00
N ARG A 147 -19.01 12.62 9.35
CA ARG A 147 -19.96 13.24 8.41
C ARG A 147 -19.12 14.06 7.44
N GLY A 148 -18.97 13.55 6.21
CA GLY A 148 -18.29 14.28 5.14
C GLY A 148 -18.89 15.66 4.91
N VAL A 149 -18.19 16.49 4.16
CA VAL A 149 -18.71 17.79 3.76
C VAL A 149 -19.84 17.56 2.74
N HIS A 150 -21.06 17.93 3.12
CA HIS A 150 -22.19 17.94 2.19
C HIS A 150 -22.08 19.20 1.33
N HIS A 151 -21.65 19.05 0.08
CA HIS A 151 -21.92 20.09 -0.92
C HIS A 151 -23.41 20.05 -1.27
N PRO A 152 -24.06 21.21 -1.48
CA PRO A 152 -25.40 21.22 -2.02
C PRO A 152 -25.40 20.47 -3.36
N ALA A 153 -26.26 19.47 -3.48
CA ALA A 153 -26.44 18.73 -4.73
C ALA A 153 -26.75 19.72 -5.87
N ASP A 154 -26.31 19.38 -7.08
CA ASP A 154 -26.62 20.06 -8.34
C ASP A 154 -25.90 21.39 -8.66
N ALA A 155 -25.07 21.92 -7.75
CA ALA A 155 -24.31 23.16 -8.02
C ALA A 155 -23.45 23.08 -9.28
N TRP A 156 -22.80 21.92 -9.51
CA TRP A 156 -21.94 21.69 -10.68
C TRP A 156 -22.73 21.32 -11.93
N HIS A 157 -23.86 20.62 -11.81
CA HIS A 157 -24.75 20.36 -12.94
C HIS A 157 -25.34 21.66 -13.50
N GLU A 158 -25.69 22.60 -12.63
CA GLU A 158 -26.17 23.92 -13.05
C GLU A 158 -25.05 24.81 -13.61
N ALA A 159 -23.82 24.73 -13.06
CA ALA A 159 -22.67 25.43 -13.62
C ALA A 159 -22.29 24.93 -15.03
N LEU A 160 -22.29 23.61 -15.26
CA LEU A 160 -22.02 23.02 -16.57
C LEU A 160 -23.11 23.38 -17.60
N LYS A 161 -24.39 23.37 -17.20
CA LYS A 161 -25.50 23.83 -18.06
C LYS A 161 -25.45 25.35 -18.35
N ALA A 162 -24.84 26.15 -17.49
CA ALA A 162 -24.67 27.58 -17.72
C ALA A 162 -23.60 27.85 -18.78
N ASP A 163 -22.51 27.08 -18.75
CA ASP A 163 -21.41 27.18 -19.72
C ASP A 163 -21.83 26.71 -21.13
N GLU A 164 -22.60 25.61 -21.22
CA GLU A 164 -23.19 25.14 -22.48
C GLU A 164 -24.19 26.14 -23.11
N ARG A 165 -24.82 26.99 -22.30
CA ARG A 165 -25.71 28.07 -22.76
C ARG A 165 -24.95 29.32 -23.20
N GLY A 166 -23.75 29.56 -22.66
CA GLY A 166 -22.85 30.64 -23.08
C GLY A 166 -22.18 30.39 -24.43
N GLY A 167 -21.85 29.13 -24.74
CA GLY A 167 -21.17 28.75 -25.99
C GLY A 167 -22.01 28.83 -27.27
N ARG A 168 -23.33 28.96 -27.21
CA ARG A 168 -24.23 28.96 -28.40
C ARG A 168 -24.56 30.36 -28.97
N ARG A 169 -23.85 31.43 -28.59
CA ARG A 169 -24.14 32.80 -29.07
C ARG A 169 -23.05 33.46 -29.93
N ALA A 170 -22.07 32.71 -30.43
CA ALA A 170 -21.11 33.22 -31.41
C ALA A 170 -21.19 32.41 -32.72
N GLY A 171 -22.26 32.66 -33.49
CA GLY A 171 -22.27 32.34 -34.93
C GLY A 171 -21.57 33.47 -35.69
N PRO A 172 -20.72 33.17 -36.69
CA PRO A 172 -20.00 34.20 -37.42
C PRO A 172 -20.97 35.10 -38.21
N PRO A 173 -20.77 36.43 -38.24
CA PRO A 173 -21.58 37.32 -39.07
C PRO A 173 -21.32 37.04 -40.56
N SER A 174 -22.42 37.05 -41.32
CA SER A 174 -22.55 36.83 -42.77
C SER A 174 -21.71 37.76 -43.63
#